data_AF-A0A975Y8R7-F1
#
_entry.id   AF-A0A975Y8R7-F1
#
_cell.length_a   1.000
_cell.length_b   1.000
_cell.length_c   1.000
_cell.angle_alpha   90.00
_cell.angle_beta   90.00
_cell.angle_gamma   90.00
#
_symmetry.space_group_name_H-M   'P 1'
#
loop_
_entity.id
_entity.type
_entity.pdbx_description
1 polymer ?
#
loop_
_entity_poly.entity_id
_entity_poly.type
_entity_poly.pdbx_seq_one_letter_code
_entity_poly.pdbx_strand_id
1 'polypeptide(L)'
;MATVAAFAAVVAFATPAAAAVPSTTSVQATPSSATVGQAVQLTATVTCEGDPSGGLGMTFFDGGDILNTVPVGAEGQANYTASFTTTGSHTITAAYNGNDNCGASNDETTVVVSTAPVPPTPPNRPCLLVCGSLINFSTGNIHNEINIY
;
A
#
# COMPACT_ATOMS: atom_id res chain seq x y z
N MET A 1 14.39 -54.80 41.19
CA MET A 1 13.80 -54.93 39.84
C MET A 1 13.60 -53.52 39.31
N ALA A 2 14.41 -53.09 38.35
CA ALA A 2 14.32 -51.76 37.75
C ALA A 2 13.58 -51.87 36.41
N THR A 3 12.42 -51.24 36.30
CA THR A 3 11.70 -51.09 35.03
C THR A 3 12.17 -49.81 34.35
N VAL A 4 12.85 -49.96 33.22
CA VAL A 4 13.23 -48.83 32.35
C VAL A 4 12.11 -48.65 31.33
N ALA A 5 11.44 -47.50 31.34
CA ALA A 5 10.49 -47.09 30.31
C ALA A 5 11.28 -46.66 29.06
N ALA A 6 11.02 -47.32 27.94
CA ALA A 6 11.65 -47.00 26.67
C ALA A 6 11.03 -45.72 26.07
N PHE A 7 11.85 -44.71 25.81
CA PHE A 7 11.49 -43.59 24.94
C PHE A 7 11.68 -44.03 23.48
N ALA A 8 10.58 -44.24 22.77
CA ALA A 8 10.61 -44.43 21.32
C ALA A 8 10.87 -43.07 20.65
N ALA A 9 12.09 -42.85 20.18
CA ALA A 9 12.41 -41.72 19.31
C ALA A 9 11.93 -42.05 17.89
N VAL A 10 10.87 -41.38 17.43
CA VAL A 10 10.53 -41.34 16.01
C VAL A 10 11.56 -40.44 15.34
N VAL A 11 12.51 -41.05 14.62
CA VAL A 11 13.40 -40.30 13.74
C VAL A 11 12.63 -40.03 12.45
N ALA A 12 11.95 -38.89 12.39
CA ALA A 12 11.47 -38.36 11.13
C ALA A 12 12.69 -37.83 10.36
N PHE A 13 13.07 -38.51 9.28
CA PHE A 13 13.96 -37.92 8.30
C PHE A 13 13.18 -36.83 7.58
N ALA A 14 13.26 -35.59 8.07
CA ALA A 14 12.91 -34.45 7.25
C ALA A 14 13.86 -34.51 6.03
N THR A 15 13.31 -34.77 4.84
CA THR A 15 14.01 -34.46 3.61
C THR A 15 14.52 -33.03 3.73
N PRO A 16 15.79 -32.72 3.39
CA PRO A 16 16.19 -31.33 3.30
C PRO A 16 15.19 -30.66 2.36
N ALA A 17 14.41 -29.71 2.86
CA ALA A 17 13.64 -28.83 1.98
C ALA A 17 14.65 -28.32 0.96
N ALA A 18 14.42 -28.60 -0.33
CA ALA A 18 15.26 -28.04 -1.38
C ALA A 18 15.37 -26.54 -1.07
N ALA A 19 16.59 -26.05 -0.88
CA ALA A 19 16.78 -24.65 -0.51
C ALA A 19 16.18 -23.81 -1.64
N ALA A 20 15.10 -23.09 -1.34
CA ALA A 20 14.44 -22.24 -2.32
C ALA A 20 15.43 -21.23 -2.89
N VAL A 21 15.30 -20.92 -4.18
CA VAL A 21 16.22 -20.02 -4.88
C VAL A 21 16.08 -18.61 -4.29
N PRO A 22 17.18 -17.85 -4.07
CA PRO A 22 17.06 -16.47 -3.61
C PRO A 22 16.19 -15.63 -4.55
N SER A 23 15.34 -14.78 -3.98
CA SER A 23 14.51 -13.83 -4.70
C SER A 23 14.84 -12.40 -4.28
N THR A 24 14.45 -11.45 -5.12
CA THR A 24 14.47 -10.02 -4.81
C THR A 24 13.05 -9.47 -4.90
N THR A 25 12.70 -8.58 -3.99
CA THR A 25 11.43 -7.84 -4.02
C THR A 25 11.75 -6.38 -4.33
N SER A 26 10.89 -5.73 -5.12
CA SER A 26 10.88 -4.28 -5.27
C SER A 26 9.48 -3.78 -4.99
N VAL A 27 9.34 -2.70 -4.22
CA VAL A 27 8.04 -2.07 -3.93
C VAL A 27 7.99 -0.62 -4.39
N GLN A 28 6.87 -0.24 -4.99
CA GLN A 28 6.59 1.12 -5.41
C GLN A 28 5.22 1.56 -4.89
N ALA A 29 5.15 2.79 -4.38
CA ALA A 29 3.90 3.45 -4.01
C ALA A 29 3.54 4.54 -5.02
N THR A 30 2.31 4.50 -5.52
CA THR A 30 1.78 5.49 -6.45
C THR A 30 0.42 6.03 -5.97
N PRO A 31 0.32 7.32 -5.62
CA PRO A 31 1.40 8.29 -5.49
C PRO A 31 2.26 8.07 -4.23
N SER A 32 3.54 8.48 -4.27
CA SER A 32 4.43 8.47 -3.09
C SER A 32 4.15 9.61 -2.10
N SER A 33 3.32 10.56 -2.49
CA SER A 33 2.77 11.61 -1.61
C SER A 33 1.26 11.69 -1.77
N ALA A 34 0.55 11.68 -0.65
CA ALA A 34 -0.91 11.59 -0.60
C ALA A 34 -1.47 12.53 0.47
N THR A 35 -2.75 12.84 0.36
CA THR A 35 -3.50 13.47 1.46
C THR A 35 -4.18 12.41 2.32
N VAL A 36 -4.51 12.74 3.58
CA VAL A 36 -5.25 11.84 4.47
C VAL A 36 -6.53 11.34 3.78
N GLY A 37 -6.73 10.01 3.78
CA GLY A 37 -7.87 9.35 3.14
C GLY A 37 -7.75 9.15 1.62
N GLN A 38 -6.68 9.62 0.98
CA GLN A 38 -6.43 9.35 -0.43
C GLN A 38 -5.97 7.90 -0.63
N ALA A 39 -6.40 7.27 -1.72
CA ALA A 39 -5.95 5.95 -2.13
C ALA A 39 -4.52 5.99 -2.67
N VAL A 40 -3.67 5.09 -2.18
CA VAL A 40 -2.31 4.87 -2.64
C VAL A 40 -2.19 3.43 -3.12
N GLN A 41 -1.78 3.25 -4.37
CA GLN A 41 -1.51 1.94 -4.93
C GLN A 41 -0.10 1.50 -4.54
N LEU A 42 0.00 0.40 -3.82
CA LEU A 42 1.23 -0.30 -3.53
C LEU A 42 1.36 -1.43 -4.55
N THR A 43 2.44 -1.40 -5.32
CA THR A 43 2.78 -2.41 -6.31
C THR A 43 4.12 -2.98 -5.93
N ALA A 44 4.16 -4.29 -5.72
CA ALA A 44 5.38 -4.97 -5.40
C ALA A 44 5.62 -6.12 -6.37
N THR A 45 6.86 -6.25 -6.79
CA THR A 45 7.32 -7.19 -7.81
C THR A 45 8.39 -8.08 -7.22
N VAL A 46 8.17 -9.37 -7.30
CA VAL A 46 9.12 -10.41 -6.87
C VAL A 46 9.83 -10.95 -8.10
N THR A 47 11.15 -10.89 -8.10
CA THR A 47 12.01 -11.50 -9.12
C THR A 47 12.71 -12.70 -8.53
N CYS A 48 12.56 -13.85 -9.19
CA CYS A 48 13.12 -15.13 -8.79
C CYS A 48 13.38 -15.95 -10.07
N GLU A 49 14.32 -16.90 -10.03
CA GLU A 49 14.54 -17.82 -11.16
C GLU A 49 13.39 -18.83 -11.31
N GLY A 50 12.75 -19.21 -10.20
CA GLY A 50 11.53 -20.03 -10.17
C GLY A 50 10.25 -19.19 -10.27
N ASP A 51 9.10 -19.87 -10.25
CA ASP A 51 7.79 -19.20 -10.22
C ASP A 51 7.51 -18.63 -8.81
N PRO A 52 7.42 -17.29 -8.65
CA PRO A 52 7.14 -16.65 -7.37
C PRO A 52 5.65 -16.61 -7.03
N SER A 53 4.77 -17.13 -7.88
CA SER A 53 3.33 -17.11 -7.65
C SER A 53 2.89 -18.09 -6.56
N GLY A 54 1.70 -17.83 -6.01
CA GLY A 54 1.14 -18.66 -4.94
C GLY A 54 1.89 -18.56 -3.61
N GLY A 55 2.05 -19.68 -2.91
CA GLY A 55 2.68 -19.75 -1.60
C GLY A 55 1.90 -19.03 -0.50
N LEU A 56 2.65 -18.45 0.45
CA LEU A 56 2.09 -17.67 1.56
C LEU A 56 1.73 -16.22 1.14
N GLY A 57 2.05 -15.83 -0.10
CA GLY A 57 1.75 -14.51 -0.65
C GLY A 57 2.68 -13.41 -0.15
N MET A 58 2.24 -12.17 -0.34
CA MET A 58 2.96 -10.96 0.04
C MET A 58 2.21 -10.19 1.12
N THR A 59 2.92 -9.85 2.19
CA THR A 59 2.38 -9.05 3.29
C THR A 59 2.91 -7.62 3.21
N PHE A 60 2.00 -6.65 3.21
CA PHE A 60 2.30 -5.22 3.30
C PHE A 60 2.16 -4.75 4.75
N PHE A 61 3.14 -3.99 5.20
CA PHE A 61 3.18 -3.38 6.53
C PHE A 61 3.31 -1.88 6.42
N ASP A 62 2.84 -1.17 7.43
CA ASP A 62 3.11 0.24 7.68
C ASP A 62 3.84 0.36 9.02
N GLY A 63 5.16 0.53 8.96
CA GLY A 63 6.04 0.38 10.11
C GLY A 63 5.96 -1.04 10.69
N GLY A 64 5.25 -1.19 11.82
CA GLY A 64 5.05 -2.49 12.48
C GLY A 64 3.65 -3.09 12.27
N ASP A 65 2.71 -2.33 11.73
CA ASP A 65 1.32 -2.75 11.60
C ASP A 65 1.08 -3.45 10.26
N ILE A 66 0.40 -4.61 10.29
CA ILE A 66 0.02 -5.32 9.08
C ILE A 66 -1.12 -4.54 8.41
N LEU A 67 -0.91 -4.15 7.15
CA LEU A 67 -1.97 -3.59 6.31
C LEU A 67 -2.82 -4.71 5.70
N ASN A 68 -2.16 -5.63 4.97
CA ASN A 68 -2.83 -6.75 4.33
C ASN A 68 -1.84 -7.80 3.82
N THR A 69 -2.32 -9.02 3.58
CA THR A 69 -1.62 -10.05 2.82
C THR A 69 -2.37 -10.33 1.52
N VAL A 70 -1.70 -10.21 0.39
CA VAL A 70 -2.26 -10.44 -0.94
C VAL A 70 -1.52 -11.56 -1.67
N PRO A 71 -2.19 -12.34 -2.53
CA PRO A 71 -1.52 -13.34 -3.34
C PRO A 71 -0.58 -12.69 -4.35
N VAL A 72 0.54 -13.37 -4.66
CA VAL A 72 1.45 -12.99 -5.75
C VAL A 72 0.96 -13.66 -7.04
N GLY A 73 0.75 -12.86 -8.08
CA GLY A 73 0.32 -13.34 -9.39
C GLY A 73 1.44 -14.05 -10.16
N ALA A 74 1.09 -14.65 -11.31
CA ALA A 74 2.02 -15.38 -12.19
C ALA A 74 3.20 -14.54 -12.71
N GLU A 75 3.07 -13.21 -12.72
CA GLU A 75 4.16 -12.30 -13.11
C GLU A 75 5.02 -11.85 -11.92
N GLY A 76 4.85 -12.45 -10.74
CA GLY A 76 5.52 -12.01 -9.51
C GLY A 76 4.98 -10.69 -8.94
N GLN A 77 3.85 -10.21 -9.45
CA GLN A 77 3.25 -8.94 -9.01
C GLN A 77 2.19 -9.14 -7.92
N ALA A 78 2.23 -8.27 -6.92
CA ALA A 78 1.26 -8.12 -5.86
C ALA A 78 0.83 -6.65 -5.79
N ASN A 79 -0.48 -6.42 -5.87
CA ASN A 79 -1.06 -5.09 -5.87
C ASN A 79 -2.02 -4.93 -4.70
N TYR A 80 -1.85 -3.86 -3.93
CA TYR A 80 -2.72 -3.52 -2.80
C TYR A 80 -2.98 -2.02 -2.76
N THR A 81 -4.23 -1.61 -2.60
CA THR A 81 -4.60 -0.20 -2.43
C THR A 81 -4.78 0.10 -0.95
N ALA A 82 -3.96 1.00 -0.42
CA ALA A 82 -4.01 1.45 0.97
C ALA A 82 -4.57 2.87 1.06
N SER A 83 -5.13 3.22 2.22
CA SER A 83 -5.49 4.59 2.56
C SER A 83 -5.05 4.89 3.98
N PHE A 84 -4.32 5.99 4.16
CA PHE A 84 -3.73 6.37 5.44
C PHE A 84 -4.63 7.39 6.16
N THR A 85 -4.81 7.19 7.47
CA THR A 85 -5.66 8.03 8.34
C THR A 85 -4.87 9.06 9.13
N THR A 86 -3.56 8.86 9.26
CA THR A 86 -2.65 9.75 9.98
C THR A 86 -1.79 10.53 8.99
N THR A 87 -1.41 11.75 9.36
CA THR A 87 -0.39 12.51 8.63
C THR A 87 0.99 12.11 9.09
N GLY A 88 1.96 12.11 8.18
CA GLY A 88 3.34 11.79 8.50
C GLY A 88 4.02 10.98 7.39
N SER A 89 5.21 10.50 7.71
CA SER A 89 5.93 9.56 6.84
C SER A 89 5.54 8.14 7.24
N HIS A 90 4.99 7.40 6.29
CA HIS A 90 4.62 5.99 6.41
C HIS A 90 5.67 5.13 5.72
N THR A 91 6.36 4.28 6.48
CA THR A 91 7.36 3.34 5.93
C THR A 91 6.64 2.06 5.58
N ILE A 92 6.50 1.79 4.28
CA ILE A 92 5.79 0.64 3.77
C ILE A 92 6.76 -0.48 3.48
N THR A 93 6.64 -1.58 4.22
CA THR A 93 7.44 -2.79 3.98
C THR A 93 6.59 -3.79 3.21
N ALA A 94 7.09 -4.23 2.04
CA ALA A 94 6.51 -5.34 1.30
C ALA A 94 7.36 -6.58 1.53
N ALA A 95 6.81 -7.56 2.28
CA ALA A 95 7.47 -8.81 2.57
C ALA A 95 6.85 -9.94 1.74
N TYR A 96 7.64 -10.51 0.83
CA TYR A 96 7.34 -11.77 0.19
C TYR A 96 7.71 -12.92 1.12
N ASN A 97 6.72 -13.73 1.49
CA ASN A 97 6.88 -14.78 2.51
C ASN A 97 7.56 -16.06 1.98
N GLY A 98 7.87 -16.12 0.68
CA GLY A 98 8.46 -17.29 0.03
C GLY A 98 7.45 -18.37 -0.37
N ASN A 99 7.91 -19.31 -1.18
CA ASN A 99 7.22 -20.54 -1.57
C ASN A 99 8.25 -21.68 -1.75
N ASP A 100 7.82 -22.83 -2.26
CA ASP A 100 8.72 -23.99 -2.47
C ASP A 100 9.85 -23.73 -3.49
N ASN A 101 9.69 -22.74 -4.37
CA ASN A 101 10.64 -22.43 -5.44
C ASN A 101 11.54 -21.22 -5.12
N CYS A 102 11.01 -20.24 -4.40
CA CYS A 102 11.58 -18.92 -4.17
C CYS A 102 11.62 -18.60 -2.68
N GLY A 103 12.80 -18.18 -2.20
CA GLY A 103 13.00 -17.78 -0.81
C GLY A 103 12.16 -16.56 -0.42
N ALA A 104 12.13 -16.26 0.87
CA ALA A 104 11.52 -15.01 1.35
C ALA A 104 12.42 -13.81 1.02
N SER A 105 11.80 -12.69 0.67
CA SER A 105 12.51 -11.42 0.40
C SER A 105 11.62 -10.24 0.76
N ASN A 106 12.20 -9.08 1.00
CA ASN A 106 11.45 -7.87 1.34
C ASN A 106 12.09 -6.63 0.74
N ASP A 107 11.29 -5.57 0.62
CA ASP A 107 11.72 -4.23 0.23
C ASP A 107 10.85 -3.18 0.91
N GLU A 108 11.33 -1.94 0.95
CA GLU A 108 10.67 -0.84 1.64
C GLU A 108 10.51 0.40 0.74
N THR A 109 9.39 1.09 0.89
CA THR A 109 9.16 2.40 0.28
C THR A 109 8.57 3.36 1.30
N THR A 110 8.58 4.65 0.99
CA THR A 110 8.03 5.68 1.88
C THR A 110 6.88 6.40 1.21
N VAL A 111 5.78 6.54 1.94
CA VAL A 111 4.62 7.34 1.54
C VAL A 111 4.49 8.52 2.48
N VAL A 112 4.48 9.74 1.93
CA VAL A 112 4.31 10.96 2.72
C VAL A 112 2.85 11.39 2.69
N VAL A 113 2.21 11.45 3.86
CA VAL A 113 0.80 11.80 4.00
C VAL A 113 0.65 13.18 4.62
N SER A 114 0.01 14.09 3.91
CA SER A 114 -0.24 15.48 4.33
C SER A 114 -1.71 15.72 4.65
N THR A 115 -2.01 16.77 5.43
CA THR A 115 -3.39 17.24 5.58
C THR A 115 -3.94 17.71 4.24
N ALA A 116 -5.25 17.55 4.02
CA ALA A 116 -5.91 18.21 2.91
C ALA A 116 -5.66 19.74 2.99
N PRO A 117 -5.44 20.44 1.86
CA PRO A 117 -5.33 21.89 1.86
C PRO A 117 -6.57 22.51 2.52
N VAL A 118 -6.37 23.33 3.55
CA VAL A 118 -7.48 24.09 4.15
C VAL A 118 -7.99 25.05 3.06
N PRO A 119 -9.28 24.99 2.68
CA PRO A 119 -9.84 25.97 1.76
C PRO A 119 -9.59 27.37 2.32
N PRO A 120 -9.20 28.36 1.50
CA PRO A 120 -9.01 29.71 1.98
C PRO A 120 -10.31 30.15 2.67
N THR A 121 -10.24 30.44 3.96
CA THR A 121 -11.40 30.96 4.69
C THR A 121 -11.85 32.23 4.00
N PRO A 122 -13.14 32.36 3.63
CA PRO A 122 -13.66 33.61 3.12
C PRO A 122 -13.28 34.73 4.09
N PRO A 123 -12.82 35.89 3.60
CA PRO A 123 -12.53 37.02 4.47
C PRO A 123 -13.80 37.29 5.30
N ASN A 124 -13.65 37.23 6.62
CA ASN A 124 -14.72 37.46 7.58
C ASN A 124 -15.19 38.92 7.41
N ARG A 125 -16.19 39.13 6.55
CA ARG A 125 -16.76 40.46 6.31
C ARG A 125 -17.94 40.59 7.27
N PRO A 126 -17.78 41.29 8.42
CA PRO A 126 -18.93 41.55 9.28
C PRO A 126 -19.93 42.34 8.44
N CYS A 127 -21.08 41.72 8.17
CA CYS A 127 -22.16 42.38 7.48
C CYS A 127 -22.72 43.42 8.45
N LEU A 128 -22.18 44.64 8.40
CA LEU A 128 -22.81 45.81 9.02
C LEU A 128 -24.07 46.07 8.19
N LEU A 129 -25.17 45.45 8.63
CA LEU A 129 -26.50 45.60 8.05
C LEU A 129 -26.97 47.06 8.21
N VAL A 130 -26.59 47.94 7.29
CA VAL A 130 -27.30 49.20 7.00
C VAL A 130 -27.18 49.54 5.50
N CYS A 131 -28.33 49.41 4.80
CA CYS A 131 -28.79 50.11 3.59
C CYS A 131 -28.23 49.76 2.19
N GLY A 132 -28.92 48.85 1.49
CA GLY A 132 -29.78 49.25 0.36
C GLY A 132 -29.14 49.89 -0.89
N SER A 133 -28.19 49.26 -1.56
CA SER A 133 -27.93 49.57 -2.97
C SER A 133 -27.50 48.36 -3.78
N LEU A 134 -28.27 48.15 -4.85
CA LEU A 134 -28.05 47.35 -6.05
C LEU A 134 -26.57 47.07 -6.34
N ILE A 135 -26.12 45.84 -6.09
CA ILE A 135 -24.94 45.32 -6.77
C ILE A 135 -25.43 44.17 -7.65
N ASN A 136 -25.59 44.49 -8.93
CA ASN A 136 -25.83 43.55 -10.01
C ASN A 136 -24.81 42.41 -9.94
N PHE A 137 -25.25 41.19 -9.63
CA PHE A 137 -24.54 40.02 -10.12
C PHE A 137 -24.83 39.95 -11.63
N SER A 138 -23.95 40.56 -12.43
CA SER A 138 -23.90 40.29 -13.86
C SER A 138 -23.35 38.88 -14.02
N THR A 139 -24.23 37.89 -14.15
CA THR A 139 -23.85 36.60 -14.74
C THR A 139 -23.41 36.89 -16.15
N GLY A 140 -22.10 37.02 -16.36
CA GLY A 140 -21.51 37.15 -17.69
C GLY A 140 -21.98 35.99 -18.56
N ASN A 141 -22.50 36.30 -19.74
CA ASN A 141 -22.95 35.34 -20.74
C ASN A 141 -21.87 34.28 -20.98
N ILE A 142 -22.15 33.01 -20.66
CA ILE A 142 -21.32 31.89 -21.08
C ILE A 142 -21.62 31.64 -22.56
N HIS A 143 -20.75 32.09 -23.46
CA HIS A 143 -20.73 31.61 -24.83
C HIS A 143 -19.88 30.34 -24.88
N ASN A 144 -20.53 29.19 -25.11
CA ASN A 144 -19.86 27.93 -25.40
C ASN A 144 -19.85 27.73 -26.92
N GLU A 145 -18.78 28.15 -27.60
CA GLU A 145 -18.58 27.76 -29.00
C GLU A 145 -17.97 26.34 -29.04
N ILE A 146 -18.73 25.38 -29.57
CA ILE A 146 -18.21 24.05 -29.94
C ILE A 146 -17.85 24.12 -31.42
N ASN A 147 -16.56 24.17 -31.74
CA ASN A 147 -16.10 24.07 -33.11
C ASN A 147 -15.93 22.60 -33.48
N ILE A 148 -16.75 22.11 -34.43
CA ILE A 148 -16.64 20.77 -35.00
C ILE A 148 -16.13 20.96 -36.43
N TYR A 149 -14.94 20.44 -36.74
CA TYR A 149 -14.41 20.37 -38.10
C TYR A 149 -14.99 19.17 -38.84
#